data_AF-A0AAV4XCZ6-F1
#
_entry.id   AF-A0AAV4XCZ6-F1
#
_cell.length_a   1.000
_cell.length_b   1.000
_cell.length_c   1.000
_cell.angle_alpha   90.00
_cell.angle_beta   90.00
_cell.angle_gamma   90.00
#
_symmetry.space_group_name_H-M   'P 1'
#
loop_
_entity.id
_entity.type
_entity.pdbx_description
1 polymer ?
#
loop_
_entity_poly.entity_id
_entity_poly.type
_entity_poly.pdbx_seq_one_letter_code
_entity_poly.pdbx_strand_id
1 'polypeptide(L)'
;MIQILLKLNLKENRKKLRIGLVIKKASRTPFSGFIAIKITRYKRDSVFAAFCMCYSPNEEIQNLPVTILLYLRRKLDKKIRKLQTKELTLDDLDDEESIYIREDQYKRKFNQIWNLLCQYKKRSTLIGRKIEKRFHFEGSRYQSIDEAVERLGKEKNEAEFLGLTSRDEEDLAADIFKEIGKELQRRRQLDVEEDLASYIPDNIEIEDDPADHDEELKSKLTKSAIDGEKT
;
A
#
# COMPACT_ATOMS: atom_id res chain seq x y z
N MET A 1 9.86 -6.51 -26.98
CA MET A 1 9.00 -6.87 -25.82
C MET A 1 8.56 -8.33 -25.77
N ILE A 2 8.12 -8.96 -26.88
CA ILE A 2 7.70 -10.38 -26.89
C ILE A 2 8.85 -11.35 -26.49
N GLN A 3 10.11 -11.03 -26.82
CA GLN A 3 11.26 -11.86 -26.42
C GLN A 3 11.57 -11.86 -24.91
N ILE A 4 11.20 -10.82 -24.16
CA ILE A 4 11.38 -10.79 -22.69
C ILE A 4 10.35 -11.70 -22.02
N LEU A 5 9.11 -11.70 -22.53
CA LEU A 5 8.03 -12.58 -22.08
C LEU A 5 8.33 -14.07 -22.36
N LEU A 6 9.03 -14.39 -23.45
CA LEU A 6 9.48 -15.75 -23.75
C LEU A 6 10.65 -16.19 -22.85
N LYS A 7 11.59 -15.30 -22.53
CA LYS A 7 12.75 -15.63 -21.67
C LYS A 7 12.36 -15.91 -20.22
N LEU A 8 11.32 -15.28 -19.68
CA LEU A 8 10.82 -15.56 -18.32
C LEU A 8 10.00 -16.85 -18.21
N ASN A 9 9.59 -17.46 -19.33
CA ASN A 9 8.60 -18.54 -19.35
C ASN A 9 9.10 -19.88 -19.92
N LEU A 10 10.40 -20.02 -20.25
CA LEU A 10 10.89 -21.21 -20.97
C LEU A 10 11.74 -22.20 -20.15
N LYS A 11 12.08 -21.95 -18.88
CA LYS A 11 12.92 -22.89 -18.10
C LYS A 11 12.19 -23.84 -17.16
N GLU A 12 10.91 -23.65 -16.82
CA GLU A 12 10.33 -24.44 -15.71
C GLU A 12 9.02 -25.19 -15.93
N ASN A 13 8.30 -25.07 -17.05
CA ASN A 13 6.96 -25.69 -17.14
C ASN A 13 6.56 -26.21 -18.53
N ARG A 14 7.41 -27.00 -19.19
CA ARG A 14 7.06 -27.67 -20.45
C ARG A 14 6.13 -28.89 -20.34
N LYS A 15 5.58 -29.24 -19.17
CA LYS A 15 4.86 -30.52 -19.02
C LYS A 15 3.36 -30.48 -18.71
N LYS A 16 2.69 -29.32 -18.58
CA LYS A 16 1.24 -29.32 -18.27
C LYS A 16 0.46 -28.18 -18.92
N LEU A 17 0.23 -28.27 -20.23
CA LEU A 17 -0.83 -27.52 -20.91
C LEU A 17 -1.55 -28.45 -21.90
N ARG A 18 -2.41 -29.32 -21.38
CA ARG A 18 -3.59 -29.82 -22.12
C ARG A 18 -4.78 -29.08 -21.54
N ILE A 19 -5.25 -28.04 -22.23
CA ILE A 19 -6.52 -27.37 -21.93
C ILE A 19 -7.49 -27.79 -23.02
N GLY A 20 -8.42 -28.69 -22.67
CA GLY A 20 -9.60 -28.97 -23.48
C GLY A 20 -10.58 -27.81 -23.34
N LEU A 21 -10.88 -27.15 -24.46
CA LEU A 21 -11.97 -26.19 -24.56
C LEU A 21 -13.29 -26.97 -24.56
N VAL A 22 -14.13 -26.77 -23.54
CA VAL A 22 -15.55 -27.14 -23.60
C VAL A 22 -16.35 -25.85 -23.41
N ILE A 23 -16.77 -25.25 -24.52
CA ILE A 23 -17.71 -24.14 -24.53
C ILE A 23 -19.11 -24.75 -24.47
N LYS A 24 -19.79 -24.62 -23.33
CA LYS A 24 -21.26 -24.76 -23.27
C LYS A 24 -21.89 -23.37 -23.31
N LYS A 25 -22.63 -23.09 -24.38
CA LYS A 25 -23.53 -21.94 -24.49
C LYS A 25 -24.66 -22.10 -23.46
N ALA A 26 -24.90 -21.07 -22.64
CA ALA A 26 -26.12 -20.93 -21.87
C ALA A 26 -26.86 -19.67 -22.34
N SER A 27 -28.13 -19.87 -22.64
CA SER A 27 -29.13 -18.95 -23.18
C SER A 27 -29.44 -17.77 -22.25
N ARG A 28 -29.70 -16.61 -22.86
CA ARG A 28 -30.24 -15.40 -22.22
C ARG A 28 -31.69 -15.60 -21.77
N THR A 29 -32.03 -15.12 -20.58
CA THR A 29 -33.35 -14.54 -20.28
C THR A 29 -33.19 -13.22 -19.51
N PRO A 30 -34.12 -12.26 -19.69
CA PRO A 30 -34.07 -10.92 -19.08
C PRO A 30 -34.97 -10.81 -17.83
N PHE A 31 -34.81 -9.69 -17.12
CA PHE A 31 -35.64 -9.14 -16.02
C PHE A 31 -35.30 -9.49 -14.56
N SER A 32 -34.91 -8.39 -13.86
CA SER A 32 -35.15 -8.01 -12.47
C SER A 32 -35.40 -9.11 -11.43
N GLY A 33 -34.37 -9.37 -10.62
CA GLY A 33 -34.51 -9.97 -9.31
C GLY A 33 -33.48 -9.35 -8.38
N PHE A 34 -33.91 -8.46 -7.49
CA PHE A 34 -33.12 -8.03 -6.34
C PHE A 34 -32.80 -9.28 -5.50
N ILE A 35 -31.58 -9.82 -5.62
CA ILE A 35 -31.06 -10.73 -4.61
C ILE A 35 -30.53 -9.85 -3.49
N ALA A 36 -31.37 -9.68 -2.46
CA ALA A 36 -30.94 -9.16 -1.17
C ALA A 36 -29.98 -10.17 -0.53
N ILE A 37 -28.69 -10.08 -0.88
CA ILE A 37 -27.64 -10.68 -0.07
C ILE A 37 -27.55 -9.81 1.19
N LYS A 38 -27.94 -10.37 2.33
CA LYS A 38 -27.59 -9.83 3.65
C LYS A 38 -26.07 -9.69 3.71
N ILE A 39 -25.56 -8.51 3.42
CA ILE A 39 -24.19 -8.12 3.74
C ILE A 39 -24.17 -7.92 5.25
N THR A 40 -23.87 -8.99 5.99
CA THR A 40 -23.51 -8.87 7.40
C THR A 40 -22.19 -8.13 7.47
N ARG A 41 -22.30 -6.80 7.68
CA ARG A 41 -21.31 -5.86 8.22
C ARG A 41 -19.84 -6.25 7.99
N TYR A 42 -19.34 -5.97 6.79
CA TYR A 42 -17.90 -5.78 6.58
C TYR A 42 -17.56 -4.38 7.07
N LYS A 43 -16.88 -4.27 8.22
CA LYS A 43 -16.47 -2.98 8.79
C LYS A 43 -15.43 -2.37 7.84
N ARG A 44 -15.65 -1.10 7.49
CA ARG A 44 -14.93 -0.33 6.47
C ARG A 44 -13.54 0.06 6.96
N ASP A 45 -12.50 -0.64 6.53
CA ASP A 45 -11.11 -0.15 6.71
C ASP A 45 -10.46 0.19 5.35
N SER A 46 -9.89 1.39 5.30
CA SER A 46 -9.94 2.26 4.11
C SER A 46 -8.93 1.96 2.99
N VAL A 47 -7.97 1.05 3.20
CA VAL A 47 -6.90 0.77 2.22
C VAL A 47 -7.24 -0.47 1.37
N PHE A 48 -7.76 -1.52 1.98
CA PHE A 48 -8.25 -2.70 1.25
C PHE A 48 -9.56 -2.40 0.52
N ALA A 49 -10.40 -1.52 1.09
CA ALA A 49 -11.59 -1.03 0.42
C ALA A 49 -11.24 -0.22 -0.84
N ALA A 50 -10.18 0.57 -0.85
CA ALA A 50 -9.73 1.26 -2.07
C ALA A 50 -9.18 0.29 -3.14
N PHE A 51 -8.42 -0.73 -2.70
CA PHE A 51 -7.92 -1.79 -3.57
C PHE A 51 -9.06 -2.66 -4.16
N CYS A 52 -10.13 -2.87 -3.39
CA CYS A 52 -11.28 -3.68 -3.78
C CYS A 52 -12.37 -2.88 -4.53
N MET A 53 -12.52 -1.58 -4.27
CA MET A 53 -13.46 -0.70 -4.99
C MET A 53 -13.03 -0.41 -6.44
N CYS A 54 -11.77 -0.69 -6.80
CA CYS A 54 -11.30 -0.64 -8.18
C CYS A 54 -11.57 -1.93 -8.98
N TYR A 55 -12.05 -2.98 -8.30
CA TYR A 55 -12.42 -4.25 -8.92
C TYR A 55 -13.93 -4.28 -9.18
N SER A 56 -14.37 -3.54 -10.21
CA SER A 56 -15.66 -3.84 -10.81
C SER A 56 -15.58 -5.26 -11.41
N PRO A 57 -16.42 -6.22 -10.98
CA PRO A 57 -16.36 -7.60 -11.47
C PRO A 57 -16.69 -7.74 -12.96
N ASN A 58 -17.13 -6.66 -13.62
CA ASN A 58 -17.84 -6.72 -14.90
C ASN A 58 -17.15 -6.03 -16.09
N GLU A 59 -15.87 -5.65 -15.99
CA GLU A 59 -15.09 -5.25 -17.17
C GLU A 59 -14.35 -6.47 -17.76
N GLU A 60 -15.11 -7.34 -18.43
CA GLU A 60 -14.56 -8.34 -19.36
C GLU A 60 -13.94 -7.61 -20.56
N ILE A 61 -12.69 -7.17 -20.43
CA ILE A 61 -11.96 -6.57 -21.56
C ILE A 61 -11.13 -7.67 -22.23
N GLN A 62 -11.48 -7.90 -23.50
CA GLN A 62 -11.03 -8.89 -24.48
C GLN A 62 -9.52 -8.87 -24.84
N ASN A 63 -8.64 -8.53 -23.90
CA ASN A 63 -7.20 -8.35 -24.14
C ASN A 63 -6.38 -9.45 -23.45
N LEU A 64 -5.93 -10.43 -24.24
CA LEU A 64 -5.07 -11.55 -23.80
C LEU A 64 -3.85 -11.11 -22.92
N PRO A 65 -3.15 -10.00 -23.20
CA PRO A 65 -2.05 -9.53 -22.35
C PRO A 65 -2.47 -9.16 -20.93
N VAL A 66 -3.65 -8.53 -20.75
CA VAL A 66 -4.14 -8.11 -19.43
C VAL A 66 -4.51 -9.34 -18.59
N THR A 67 -5.16 -10.33 -19.19
CA THR A 67 -5.53 -11.59 -18.51
C THR A 67 -4.29 -12.34 -18.02
N ILE A 68 -3.22 -12.38 -18.82
CA ILE A 68 -1.94 -13.00 -18.43
C ILE A 68 -1.31 -12.24 -17.26
N LEU A 69 -1.25 -10.91 -17.31
CA LEU A 69 -0.68 -10.10 -16.23
C LEU A 69 -1.47 -10.25 -14.92
N LEU A 70 -2.81 -10.30 -14.98
CA LEU A 70 -3.66 -10.55 -13.81
C LEU A 70 -3.42 -11.95 -13.21
N TYR A 71 -3.26 -12.97 -14.06
CA TYR A 71 -2.92 -14.32 -13.63
C TYR A 71 -1.54 -14.35 -12.93
N LEU A 72 -0.52 -13.72 -13.53
CA LEU A 72 0.82 -13.66 -12.96
C LEU A 72 0.82 -12.91 -11.62
N ARG A 73 0.10 -11.78 -11.52
CA ARG A 73 -0.06 -11.03 -10.28
C ARG A 73 -0.61 -11.92 -9.16
N ARG A 74 -1.68 -12.69 -9.43
CA ARG A 74 -2.26 -13.63 -8.45
C ARG A 74 -1.29 -14.75 -8.07
N LYS A 75 -0.48 -15.25 -9.00
CA LYS A 75 0.51 -16.29 -8.73
C LYS A 75 1.63 -15.77 -7.82
N LEU A 76 2.09 -14.54 -8.06
CA LEU A 76 3.08 -13.87 -7.22
C LEU A 76 2.52 -13.61 -5.82
N ASP A 77 1.30 -13.09 -5.69
CA ASP A 77 0.65 -12.88 -4.38
C ASP A 77 0.61 -14.15 -3.54
N LYS A 78 0.19 -15.28 -4.13
CA LYS A 78 0.20 -16.59 -3.45
C LYS A 78 1.61 -17.05 -3.06
N LYS A 79 2.63 -16.69 -3.83
CA LYS A 79 4.03 -17.08 -3.52
C LYS A 79 4.59 -16.21 -2.40
N ILE A 80 4.30 -14.91 -2.39
CA ILE A 80 4.68 -13.96 -1.34
C ILE A 80 4.06 -14.41 -0.01
N ARG A 81 2.74 -14.66 0.03
CA ARG A 81 2.05 -15.16 1.23
C ARG A 81 2.67 -16.45 1.77
N LYS A 82 3.05 -17.38 0.88
CA LYS A 82 3.73 -18.62 1.26
C LYS A 82 5.15 -18.44 1.79
N LEU A 83 5.84 -17.36 1.42
CA LEU A 83 7.16 -17.05 1.96
C LEU A 83 7.04 -16.35 3.32
N GLN A 84 6.05 -15.46 3.45
CA GLN A 84 5.75 -14.74 4.70
C GLN A 84 5.36 -15.67 5.85
N THR A 85 4.73 -16.80 5.57
CA THR A 85 4.37 -17.80 6.60
C THR A 85 5.51 -18.76 6.96
N LYS A 86 6.68 -18.67 6.31
CA LYS A 86 7.78 -19.58 6.61
C LYS A 86 8.69 -18.97 7.66
N GLU A 87 9.03 -19.79 8.64
CA GLU A 87 10.01 -19.45 9.66
C GLU A 87 11.42 -19.46 9.08
N LEU A 88 12.27 -18.58 9.61
CA LEU A 88 13.67 -18.42 9.23
C LEU A 88 14.53 -18.99 10.35
N THR A 89 15.52 -19.82 10.01
CA THR A 89 16.49 -20.31 10.99
C THR A 89 17.63 -19.30 11.15
N LEU A 90 18.38 -19.39 12.25
CA LEU A 90 19.53 -18.50 12.48
C LEU A 90 20.60 -18.67 11.39
N ASP A 91 20.79 -19.89 10.88
CA ASP A 91 21.74 -20.18 9.80
C ASP A 91 21.33 -19.52 8.48
N ASP A 92 20.03 -19.28 8.27
CA ASP A 92 19.49 -18.67 7.05
C ASP A 92 19.59 -17.13 7.06
N LEU A 93 19.99 -16.50 8.16
CA LEU A 93 20.06 -15.02 8.25
C LEU A 93 21.15 -14.42 7.35
N ASP A 94 22.25 -15.16 7.17
CA ASP A 94 23.39 -14.73 6.36
C ASP A 94 23.29 -15.22 4.89
N ASP A 95 22.24 -15.96 4.53
CA ASP A 95 22.04 -16.46 3.16
C ASP A 95 21.51 -15.36 2.23
N GLU A 96 22.22 -15.10 1.13
CA GLU A 96 21.80 -14.19 0.05
C GLU A 96 20.52 -14.65 -0.65
N GLU A 97 20.18 -15.93 -0.55
CA GLU A 97 18.93 -16.51 -1.03
C GLU A 97 17.93 -16.83 0.10
N SER A 98 18.08 -16.21 1.27
CA SER A 98 17.15 -16.38 2.38
C SER A 98 15.71 -16.09 1.98
N ILE A 99 14.78 -16.65 2.76
CA ILE A 99 13.34 -16.55 2.51
C ILE A 99 12.89 -15.09 2.40
N TYR A 100 13.44 -14.23 3.26
CA TYR A 100 13.16 -12.79 3.30
C TYR A 100 13.65 -12.06 2.04
N ILE A 101 14.88 -12.34 1.60
CA ILE A 101 15.42 -11.72 0.37
C ILE A 101 14.62 -12.16 -0.86
N ARG A 102 14.25 -13.45 -0.95
CA ARG A 102 13.38 -13.95 -2.02
C ARG A 102 12.01 -13.29 -1.99
N GLU A 103 11.43 -13.07 -0.81
CA GLU A 103 10.16 -12.35 -0.65
C GLU A 103 10.24 -10.94 -1.26
N ASP A 104 11.27 -10.16 -0.93
CA ASP A 104 11.49 -8.83 -1.48
C ASP A 104 11.62 -8.87 -3.02
N GLN A 105 12.41 -9.81 -3.55
CA GLN A 105 12.53 -9.97 -5.00
C GLN A 105 11.17 -10.25 -5.69
N TYR A 106 10.30 -11.05 -5.06
CA TYR A 106 8.95 -11.29 -5.58
C TYR A 106 8.04 -10.06 -5.44
N LYS A 107 8.15 -9.29 -4.35
CA LYS A 107 7.45 -8.00 -4.17
C LYS A 107 7.86 -6.99 -5.25
N ARG A 108 9.15 -6.87 -5.57
CA ARG A 108 9.63 -6.03 -6.69
C ARG A 108 9.04 -6.44 -8.03
N LYS A 109 9.03 -7.75 -8.33
CA LYS A 109 8.40 -8.29 -9.55
C LYS A 109 6.88 -8.02 -9.58
N PHE A 110 6.22 -8.10 -8.43
CA PHE A 110 4.79 -7.77 -8.32
C PHE A 110 4.53 -6.31 -8.70
N ASN A 111 5.33 -5.37 -8.19
CA ASN A 111 5.24 -3.95 -8.52
C ASN A 111 5.50 -3.67 -10.00
N GLN A 112 6.44 -4.38 -10.63
CA GLN A 112 6.65 -4.29 -12.08
C GLN A 112 5.40 -4.71 -12.87
N ILE A 113 4.76 -5.82 -12.49
CA ILE A 113 3.50 -6.27 -13.13
C ILE A 113 2.37 -5.28 -12.88
N TRP A 114 2.28 -4.70 -11.68
CA TRP A 114 1.31 -3.66 -11.36
C TRP A 114 1.45 -2.44 -12.29
N ASN A 115 2.67 -1.93 -12.45
CA ASN A 115 2.93 -0.79 -13.34
C ASN A 115 2.55 -1.10 -14.79
N LEU A 116 2.87 -2.30 -15.28
CA LEU A 116 2.45 -2.74 -16.61
C LEU A 116 0.92 -2.80 -16.73
N LEU A 117 0.22 -3.34 -15.72
CA LEU A 117 -1.24 -3.37 -15.71
C LEU A 117 -1.84 -1.95 -15.75
N CYS A 118 -1.30 -1.01 -15.00
CA CYS A 118 -1.73 0.39 -15.02
C CYS A 118 -1.52 1.03 -16.40
N GLN A 119 -0.36 0.80 -17.03
CA GLN A 119 -0.08 1.27 -18.40
C GLN A 119 -1.07 0.71 -19.41
N TYR A 120 -1.32 -0.61 -19.40
CA TYR A 120 -2.27 -1.25 -20.32
C TYR A 120 -3.71 -0.80 -20.12
N LYS A 121 -4.12 -0.54 -18.86
CA LYS A 121 -5.45 -0.02 -18.53
C LYS A 121 -5.57 1.50 -18.65
N LYS A 122 -4.48 2.21 -18.98
CA LYS A 122 -4.39 3.68 -18.98
C LYS A 122 -4.87 4.31 -17.65
N ARG A 123 -4.46 3.70 -16.52
CA ARG A 123 -4.78 4.16 -15.16
C ARG A 123 -3.52 4.67 -14.47
N SER A 124 -3.71 5.51 -13.47
CA SER A 124 -2.63 5.94 -12.58
C SER A 124 -2.03 4.75 -11.81
N THR A 125 -0.75 4.83 -11.47
CA THR A 125 -0.07 3.87 -10.58
C THR A 125 -0.33 4.13 -9.11
N LEU A 126 -0.90 5.29 -8.78
CA LEU A 126 -1.21 5.71 -7.40
C LEU A 126 -2.20 4.73 -6.76
N ILE A 127 -1.88 4.32 -5.54
CA ILE A 127 -2.63 3.29 -4.79
C ILE A 127 -3.59 3.96 -3.78
N GLY A 128 -3.43 5.26 -3.56
CA GLY A 128 -4.24 6.04 -2.63
C GLY A 128 -3.62 6.13 -1.23
N ARG A 129 -2.29 5.98 -1.13
CA ARG A 129 -1.55 6.10 0.13
C ARG A 129 -1.72 7.49 0.74
N LYS A 130 -1.55 7.62 2.06
CA LYS A 130 -1.68 8.93 2.74
C LYS A 130 -0.59 9.90 2.31
N ILE A 131 0.58 9.38 1.96
CA ILE A 131 1.70 10.17 1.41
C ILE A 131 1.39 10.69 -0.01
N GLU A 132 0.60 9.96 -0.80
CA GLU A 132 0.27 10.35 -2.19
C GLU A 132 -0.74 11.50 -2.28
N LYS A 133 -1.48 11.79 -1.20
CA LYS A 133 -2.45 12.88 -1.18
C LYS A 133 -1.74 14.23 -1.24
N ARG A 134 -2.30 15.19 -1.98
CA ARG A 134 -1.82 16.57 -2.00
C ARG A 134 -1.86 17.13 -0.57
N PHE A 135 -0.77 17.79 -0.17
CA PHE A 135 -0.71 18.56 1.06
C PHE A 135 -1.40 19.90 0.83
N HIS A 136 -2.24 20.32 1.79
CA HIS A 136 -2.87 21.63 1.80
C HIS A 136 -2.46 22.33 3.10
N PHE A 137 -2.03 23.58 3.02
CA PHE A 137 -1.60 24.35 4.19
C PHE A 137 -2.45 25.63 4.32
N GLU A 138 -3.05 25.82 5.50
CA GLU A 138 -3.82 27.02 5.86
C GLU A 138 -3.40 27.47 7.26
N GLY A 139 -2.11 27.81 7.41
CA GLY A 139 -1.55 28.23 8.70
C GLY A 139 -1.18 29.71 8.75
N SER A 140 -0.93 30.34 7.60
CA SER A 140 -0.58 31.76 7.57
C SER A 140 -1.80 32.66 7.52
N ARG A 141 -1.60 33.91 7.94
CA ARG A 141 -2.57 35.00 7.70
C ARG A 141 -2.60 35.44 6.23
N TYR A 142 -1.58 35.05 5.47
CA TYR A 142 -1.40 35.44 4.08
C TYR A 142 -1.53 34.21 3.19
N GLN A 143 -2.63 34.13 2.44
CA GLN A 143 -2.92 33.03 1.53
C GLN A 143 -1.83 32.84 0.47
N SER A 144 -1.16 33.91 0.06
CA SER A 144 -0.07 33.82 -0.91
C SER A 144 1.19 33.17 -0.37
N ILE A 145 1.43 33.26 0.95
CA ILE A 145 2.50 32.54 1.63
C ILE A 145 2.13 31.05 1.67
N ASP A 146 0.88 30.72 2.01
CA ASP A 146 0.40 29.34 2.03
C ASP A 146 0.52 28.67 0.65
N GLU A 147 0.09 29.34 -0.42
CA GLU A 147 0.23 28.85 -1.80
C GLU A 147 1.69 28.69 -2.24
N ALA A 148 2.58 29.59 -1.80
CA ALA A 148 4.00 29.50 -2.09
C ALA A 148 4.65 28.32 -1.36
N VAL A 149 4.25 28.11 -0.11
CA VAL A 149 4.69 26.99 0.72
C VAL A 149 4.25 25.65 0.13
N GLU A 150 3.01 25.53 -0.35
CA GLU A 150 2.55 24.34 -1.06
C GLU A 150 3.30 24.06 -2.36
N ARG A 151 3.75 25.12 -3.04
CA ARG A 151 4.50 25.03 -4.29
C ARG A 151 6.02 24.92 -4.06
N LEU A 152 6.50 25.05 -2.82
CA LEU A 152 7.93 25.25 -2.49
C LEU A 152 8.56 26.39 -3.31
N GLY A 153 7.78 27.43 -3.61
CA GLY A 153 8.18 28.58 -4.41
C GLY A 153 8.81 29.70 -3.58
N LYS A 154 9.74 30.46 -4.16
CA LYS A 154 10.48 31.55 -3.50
C LYS A 154 9.68 32.86 -3.38
N GLU A 155 10.09 33.66 -2.38
CA GLU A 155 9.99 35.12 -2.24
C GLU A 155 8.65 35.75 -2.68
N LYS A 156 7.61 35.57 -1.86
CA LYS A 156 6.32 36.24 -2.02
C LYS A 156 6.18 37.54 -1.25
N ASN A 157 6.99 37.74 -0.20
CA ASN A 157 6.87 38.94 0.62
C ASN A 157 7.16 40.21 -0.19
N GLU A 158 8.24 40.21 -0.97
CA GLU A 158 8.60 41.32 -1.87
C GLU A 158 7.68 41.40 -3.09
N ALA A 159 7.29 40.24 -3.66
CA ALA A 159 6.47 40.19 -4.87
C ALA A 159 5.03 40.69 -4.64
N GLU A 160 4.52 40.57 -3.42
CA GLU A 160 3.14 40.95 -3.07
C GLU A 160 3.08 42.12 -2.07
N PHE A 161 4.22 42.76 -1.79
CA PHE A 161 4.32 43.93 -0.91
C PHE A 161 3.64 43.73 0.46
N LEU A 162 3.84 42.57 1.09
CA LEU A 162 3.15 42.26 2.36
C LEU A 162 3.69 43.10 3.54
N GLY A 163 4.80 43.82 3.34
CA GLY A 163 5.32 44.81 4.28
C GLY A 163 5.89 44.22 5.56
N LEU A 164 6.20 42.91 5.57
CA LEU A 164 6.80 42.23 6.72
C LEU A 164 8.24 42.71 6.90
N THR A 165 8.65 42.87 8.16
CA THR A 165 10.06 43.12 8.47
C THR A 165 10.85 41.81 8.40
N SER A 166 12.16 41.89 8.15
CA SER A 166 13.03 40.69 8.08
C SER A 166 12.91 39.79 9.31
N ARG A 167 12.64 40.35 10.49
CA ARG A 167 12.45 39.58 11.73
C ARG A 167 11.11 38.86 11.75
N ASP A 168 10.03 39.55 11.35
CA ASP A 168 8.69 38.96 11.29
C ASP A 168 8.62 37.85 10.23
N GLU A 169 9.36 37.99 9.14
CA GLU A 169 9.52 36.94 8.12
C GLU A 169 10.19 35.69 8.69
N GLU A 170 11.30 35.85 9.42
CA GLU A 170 12.01 34.72 10.04
C GLU A 170 11.17 34.01 11.09
N ASP A 171 10.48 34.77 11.95
CA ASP A 171 9.58 34.21 12.97
C ASP A 171 8.41 33.46 12.31
N LEU A 172 7.76 34.06 11.30
CA LEU A 172 6.68 33.42 10.55
C LEU A 172 7.14 32.16 9.81
N ALA A 173 8.31 32.21 9.17
CA ALA A 173 8.88 31.06 8.49
C ALA A 173 9.21 29.92 9.48
N ALA A 174 9.75 30.25 10.65
CA ALA A 174 10.06 29.26 11.69
C ALA A 174 8.80 28.56 12.21
N ASP A 175 7.69 29.30 12.39
CA ASP A 175 6.44 28.72 12.86
C ASP A 175 5.76 27.87 11.78
N ILE A 176 5.67 28.37 10.54
CA ILE A 176 5.17 27.59 9.40
C ILE A 176 5.98 26.29 9.22
N PHE A 177 7.31 26.37 9.32
CA PHE A 177 8.17 25.20 9.19
C PHE A 177 7.90 24.15 10.27
N LYS A 178 7.73 24.57 11.53
CA LYS A 178 7.38 23.65 12.63
C LYS A 178 6.03 22.99 12.40
N GLU A 179 5.02 23.75 11.99
CA GLU A 179 3.66 23.23 11.76
C GLU A 179 3.63 22.22 10.62
N ILE A 180 4.27 22.54 9.49
CA ILE A 180 4.37 21.63 8.35
C ILE A 180 5.18 20.40 8.71
N GLY A 181 6.29 20.57 9.45
CA GLY A 181 7.09 19.46 9.94
C GLY A 181 6.25 18.47 10.76
N LYS A 182 5.43 18.98 11.69
CA LYS A 182 4.51 18.17 12.49
C LYS A 182 3.47 17.46 11.63
N GLU A 183 2.84 18.16 10.69
CA GLU A 183 1.80 17.55 9.85
C GLU A 183 2.38 16.51 8.87
N LEU A 184 3.55 16.76 8.28
CA LEU A 184 4.24 15.78 7.45
C LEU A 184 4.67 14.56 8.25
N GLN A 185 5.15 14.75 9.48
CA GLN A 185 5.48 13.65 10.39
C GLN A 185 4.23 12.82 10.72
N ARG A 186 3.14 13.48 11.12
CA ARG A 186 1.86 12.83 11.41
C ARG A 186 1.34 12.04 10.21
N ARG A 187 1.43 12.60 9.00
CA ARG A 187 1.03 11.92 7.77
C ARG A 187 1.86 10.67 7.49
N ARG A 188 3.16 10.69 7.75
CA ARG A 188 4.02 9.51 7.62
C ARG A 188 3.69 8.45 8.67
N GLN A 189 3.45 8.85 9.92
CA GLN A 189 3.03 7.94 10.99
C GLN A 189 1.74 7.23 10.63
N LEU A 190 0.71 7.98 10.19
CA LEU A 190 -0.56 7.41 9.76
C LEU A 190 -0.42 6.48 8.55
N ASP A 191 0.45 6.80 7.58
CA ASP A 191 0.71 5.93 6.43
C ASP A 191 1.35 4.61 6.87
N VAL A 192 2.30 4.67 7.80
CA VAL A 192 2.94 3.49 8.39
C VAL A 192 1.94 2.68 9.20
N GLU A 193 1.10 3.28 10.02
CA GLU A 193 0.06 2.59 10.79
C GLU A 193 -0.92 1.84 9.88
N GLU A 194 -1.40 2.49 8.82
CA GLU A 194 -2.28 1.88 7.82
C GLU A 194 -1.59 0.74 7.06
N ASP A 195 -0.33 0.90 6.69
CA ASP A 195 0.46 -0.14 6.02
C ASP A 195 0.77 -1.31 6.98
N LEU A 196 1.05 -1.05 8.26
CA LEU A 196 1.33 -2.06 9.29
C LEU A 196 0.12 -2.95 9.57
N ALA A 197 -1.08 -2.38 9.58
CA ALA A 197 -2.32 -3.13 9.75
C ALA A 197 -2.47 -4.25 8.70
N SER A 198 -1.85 -4.11 7.53
CA SER A 198 -1.89 -5.14 6.48
C SER A 198 -1.08 -6.41 6.79
N TYR A 199 -0.15 -6.35 7.75
CA TYR A 199 0.64 -7.51 8.19
C TYR A 199 -0.07 -8.34 9.26
N ILE A 200 -1.07 -7.76 9.93
CA ILE A 200 -1.87 -8.46 10.92
C ILE A 200 -2.83 -9.38 10.16
N PRO A 201 -2.77 -10.71 10.38
CA PRO A 201 -3.73 -11.63 9.81
C PRO A 201 -5.17 -11.26 10.23
N ASP A 202 -6.13 -11.34 9.30
CA ASP A 202 -7.54 -10.97 9.51
C ASP A 202 -8.21 -11.71 10.69
N ASN A 203 -7.58 -12.76 11.22
CA ASN A 203 -8.08 -13.63 12.28
C ASN A 203 -7.43 -13.40 13.66
N ILE A 204 -6.61 -12.36 13.84
CA ILE A 204 -6.07 -12.01 15.16
C ILE A 204 -7.03 -11.03 15.84
N GLU A 205 -7.48 -11.38 17.05
CA GLU A 205 -8.19 -10.48 17.93
C GLU A 205 -7.18 -9.54 18.58
N ILE A 206 -7.10 -8.30 18.10
CA ILE A 206 -6.14 -7.28 18.58
C ILE A 206 -6.46 -6.85 20.03
N GLU A 207 -7.68 -7.09 20.50
CA GLU A 207 -8.16 -6.67 21.82
C GLU A 207 -7.79 -7.65 22.95
N ASP A 208 -7.29 -8.86 22.65
CA ASP A 208 -6.94 -9.86 23.65
C ASP A 208 -5.42 -10.05 23.73
N ASP A 209 -4.76 -9.24 24.58
CA ASP A 209 -3.33 -9.33 24.82
C ASP A 209 -3.02 -10.48 25.80
N PRO A 210 -2.20 -11.48 25.43
CA PRO A 210 -1.79 -12.56 26.34
C PRO A 210 -1.16 -12.06 27.65
N ALA A 211 -0.53 -10.88 27.64
CA ALA A 211 0.09 -10.30 28.83
C ALA A 211 -0.94 -9.77 29.85
N ASP A 212 -2.22 -9.60 29.48
CA ASP A 212 -3.28 -9.24 30.42
C ASP A 212 -3.71 -10.43 31.30
N HIS A 213 -3.51 -11.66 30.81
CA HIS A 213 -3.90 -12.89 31.52
C HIS A 213 -2.71 -13.62 32.18
N ASP A 214 -1.48 -13.22 31.88
CA ASP A 214 -0.25 -13.81 32.42
C ASP A 214 0.63 -12.76 33.12
N GLU A 215 0.59 -12.77 34.45
CA GLU A 215 1.38 -11.85 35.30
C GLU A 215 2.90 -12.08 35.18
N GLU A 216 3.37 -13.30 34.90
CA GLU A 216 4.79 -13.56 34.70
C GLU A 216 5.27 -12.92 33.39
N LEU A 217 4.50 -13.08 32.31
CA LEU A 217 4.77 -12.44 31.03
C LEU A 217 4.76 -10.91 31.16
N LYS A 218 3.75 -10.34 31.84
CA LYS A 218 3.64 -8.91 32.11
C LYS A 218 4.84 -8.35 32.88
N SER A 219 5.30 -9.06 33.90
CA SER A 219 6.50 -8.67 34.67
C SER A 219 7.76 -8.69 33.80
N LYS A 220 7.93 -9.68 32.92
CA LYS A 220 9.06 -9.71 31.98
C LYS A 220 9.00 -8.58 30.97
N LEU A 221 7.83 -8.30 30.39
CA LEU A 221 7.66 -7.22 29.41
C LEU A 221 7.91 -5.83 30.02
N THR A 222 7.40 -5.58 31.23
CA THR A 222 7.67 -4.32 31.94
C THR A 222 9.16 -4.12 32.24
N LYS A 223 9.87 -5.19 32.63
CA LYS A 223 11.32 -5.13 32.79
C LYS A 223 12.05 -4.85 31.47
N SER A 224 11.67 -5.54 30.39
CA SER A 224 12.25 -5.31 29.06
C SER A 224 12.00 -3.89 28.56
N ALA A 225 10.83 -3.31 28.85
CA ALA A 225 10.53 -1.92 28.49
C ALA A 225 11.46 -0.93 29.23
N ILE A 226 11.62 -1.11 30.54
CA ILE A 226 12.54 -0.29 31.35
C ILE A 226 13.98 -0.42 30.86
N ASP A 227 14.41 -1.62 30.50
CA ASP A 227 15.77 -1.84 30.01
C ASP A 227 15.97 -1.26 28.59
N GLY A 228 14.92 -1.31 27.74
CA GLY A 228 14.92 -0.68 26.42
C GLY A 228 15.07 0.85 26.47
N GLU A 229 14.41 1.52 27.42
CA GLU A 229 14.51 2.98 27.62
C GLU A 229 15.90 3.46 28.07
N LYS A 230 16.72 2.58 28.64
CA LYS A 230 18.09 2.90 29.08
C LYS A 230 19.11 2.91 27.94
N THR A 231 18.73 2.40 26.76
CA THR A 231 19.60 2.25 25.58
C THR A 231 19.53 3.48 24.68
#